data_AF-A0A6C2YKL2-F1
#
_entry.id   AF-A0A6C2YKL2-F1
#
_cell.length_a   1.000
_cell.length_b   1.000
_cell.length_c   1.000
_cell.angle_alpha   90.00
_cell.angle_beta   90.00
_cell.angle_gamma   90.00
#
_symmetry.space_group_name_H-M   'P 1'
#
loop_
_entity.id
_entity.type
_entity.pdbx_description
1 polymer ?
#
loop_
_entity_poly.entity_id
_entity_poly.type
_entity_poly.pdbx_seq_one_letter_code
_entity_poly.pdbx_strand_id
1 'polypeptide(L)'
;MLDESTAIRAIVANPHDPTLRLIYADWLDDHGDARGGYLRLLVALQDTTQPESHRRAWHQQLRELRELLVLDAFWVASMHRGVPLPSGDDEPPRPISDFYNPRHRPAPPKHLRKPSRAAQLASAMRLYSKSRHANYRYSSETLRDLHHLTPEELQTLRDGADCDADGLAANAPDDRPTDPLANPHTDQPADDATACD
;
A
#
# COMPACT_ATOMS: atom_id res chain seq x y z
N MET A 1 -8.73 -9.41 33.88
CA MET A 1 -8.02 -9.34 32.58
C MET A 1 -9.02 -8.91 31.53
N LEU A 2 -8.72 -7.84 30.81
CA LEU A 2 -9.51 -7.44 29.64
C LEU A 2 -9.29 -8.51 28.56
N ASP A 3 -10.37 -9.04 28.00
CA ASP A 3 -10.33 -9.91 26.82
C ASP A 3 -10.62 -9.08 25.56
N GLU A 4 -10.05 -9.49 24.43
CA GLU A 4 -10.22 -8.84 23.13
C GLU A 4 -11.71 -8.71 22.77
N SER A 5 -12.49 -9.76 22.98
CA SER A 5 -13.91 -9.76 22.66
C SER A 5 -14.70 -8.73 23.48
N THR A 6 -14.28 -8.50 24.73
CA THR A 6 -14.90 -7.52 25.64
C THR A 6 -14.53 -6.10 25.23
N ALA A 7 -13.27 -5.86 24.87
CA ALA A 7 -12.81 -4.58 24.37
C ALA A 7 -13.54 -4.17 23.07
N ILE A 8 -13.66 -5.10 22.11
CA ILE A 8 -14.37 -4.85 20.85
C ILE A 8 -15.84 -4.53 21.11
N ARG A 9 -16.52 -5.27 22.00
CA ARG A 9 -17.92 -5.01 22.35
C ARG A 9 -18.10 -3.63 22.99
N ALA A 10 -17.20 -3.21 23.87
CA ALA A 10 -17.25 -1.89 24.49
C ALA A 10 -17.11 -0.77 23.44
N ILE A 11 -16.16 -0.90 22.51
CA ILE A 11 -15.96 0.07 21.41
C ILE A 11 -17.18 0.13 20.50
N VAL A 12 -17.77 -1.02 20.15
CA VAL A 12 -18.98 -1.07 19.30
C VAL A 12 -20.18 -0.45 20.00
N ALA A 13 -20.30 -0.59 21.32
CA ALA A 13 -21.36 0.02 22.11
C ALA A 13 -21.20 1.54 22.22
N ASN A 14 -19.96 2.04 22.33
CA ASN A 14 -19.63 3.46 22.47
C ASN A 14 -18.61 3.91 21.41
N PRO A 15 -19.00 4.03 20.13
CA PRO A 15 -18.06 4.28 19.03
C PRO A 15 -17.44 5.67 19.05
N HIS A 16 -17.99 6.63 19.80
CA HIS A 16 -17.43 7.98 19.89
C HIS A 16 -16.46 8.16 21.06
N ASP A 17 -16.25 7.12 21.88
CA ASP A 17 -15.32 7.17 23.00
C ASP A 17 -13.89 6.82 22.52
N PRO A 18 -12.96 7.80 22.47
CA PRO A 18 -11.58 7.53 22.07
C PRO A 18 -10.82 6.75 23.15
N THR A 19 -11.20 6.86 24.43
CA THR A 19 -10.51 6.22 25.55
C THR A 19 -10.62 4.70 25.44
N LEU A 20 -11.78 4.16 25.04
CA LEU A 20 -11.93 2.71 24.82
C LEU A 20 -11.00 2.17 23.74
N ARG A 21 -10.74 2.95 22.68
CA ARG A 21 -9.79 2.57 21.63
C ARG A 21 -8.35 2.59 22.13
N LEU A 22 -7.98 3.59 22.95
CA LEU A 22 -6.64 3.68 23.53
C LEU A 22 -6.36 2.54 24.50
N ILE A 23 -7.32 2.20 25.37
CA ILE A 23 -7.20 1.04 26.27
C ILE A 23 -7.01 -0.26 25.48
N TYR A 24 -7.77 -0.44 24.39
CA TYR A 24 -7.60 -1.61 23.53
C TYR A 24 -6.26 -1.58 22.77
N ALA A 25 -5.78 -0.40 22.38
CA ALA A 25 -4.46 -0.24 21.74
C ALA A 25 -3.31 -0.60 22.68
N ASP A 26 -3.37 -0.16 23.94
CA ASP A 26 -2.38 -0.52 24.97
C ASP A 26 -2.40 -2.03 25.22
N TRP A 27 -3.59 -2.63 25.29
CA TRP A 27 -3.73 -4.09 25.39
C TRP A 27 -3.11 -4.81 24.18
N LEU A 28 -3.29 -4.33 22.96
CA LEU A 28 -2.69 -4.91 21.76
C LEU A 28 -1.16 -4.82 21.79
N ASP A 29 -0.60 -3.68 22.22
CA ASP A 29 0.84 -3.49 22.33
C ASP A 29 1.47 -4.42 23.38
N ASP A 30 0.81 -4.60 24.53
CA ASP A 30 1.24 -5.55 25.56
C ASP A 30 1.32 -7.00 25.04
N HIS A 31 0.54 -7.31 24.00
CA HIS A 31 0.53 -8.61 23.32
C HIS A 31 1.39 -8.63 22.05
N GLY A 32 2.13 -7.54 21.76
CA GLY A 32 2.99 -7.43 20.58
C GLY A 32 2.23 -7.32 19.26
N ASP A 33 0.97 -6.87 19.28
CA ASP A 33 0.12 -6.77 18.10
C ASP A 33 0.18 -5.36 17.48
N ALA A 34 0.63 -5.30 16.21
CA ALA A 34 0.80 -4.06 15.47
C ALA A 34 -0.51 -3.28 15.21
N ARG A 35 -1.68 -3.88 15.46
CA ARG A 35 -2.99 -3.20 15.39
C ARG A 35 -3.11 -2.04 16.39
N GLY A 36 -2.32 -2.00 17.46
CA GLY A 36 -2.32 -0.90 18.43
C GLY A 36 -1.99 0.46 17.80
N GLY A 37 -1.01 0.50 16.89
CA GLY A 37 -0.66 1.72 16.15
C GLY A 37 -1.81 2.25 15.27
N TYR A 38 -2.57 1.34 14.66
CA TYR A 38 -3.74 1.69 13.84
C TYR A 38 -4.82 2.41 14.65
N LEU A 39 -5.12 1.92 15.86
CA LEU A 39 -6.14 2.52 16.73
C LEU A 39 -5.76 3.92 17.21
N ARG A 40 -4.48 4.17 17.50
CA ARG A 40 -4.01 5.50 17.91
C ARG A 40 -4.14 6.53 16.80
N LEU A 41 -3.88 6.14 15.55
CA LEU A 41 -4.14 6.99 14.40
C LEU A 41 -5.64 7.29 14.20
N LEU A 42 -6.53 6.32 14.45
CA LEU A 42 -7.97 6.57 14.41
C LEU A 42 -8.41 7.56 15.49
N VAL A 43 -7.85 7.46 16.70
CA VAL A 43 -8.13 8.41 17.78
C VAL A 43 -7.61 9.80 17.42
N ALA A 44 -6.40 9.91 16.86
CA ALA A 44 -5.86 11.18 16.38
C ALA A 44 -6.74 11.84 15.31
N LEU A 45 -7.36 11.06 14.42
CA LEU A 45 -8.30 11.58 13.42
C LEU A 45 -9.63 12.08 13.98
N GLN A 46 -10.03 11.64 15.17
CA GLN A 46 -11.23 12.16 15.86
C GLN A 46 -11.00 13.55 16.45
N ASP A 47 -9.74 13.94 16.65
CA ASP A 47 -9.39 15.27 17.13
C ASP A 47 -9.54 16.31 16.01
N THR A 48 -10.66 17.03 16.04
CA THR A 48 -10.98 18.08 15.05
C THR A 48 -10.12 19.34 15.21
N THR A 49 -9.30 19.45 16.26
CA THR A 49 -8.41 20.60 16.46
C THR A 49 -7.13 20.50 15.63
N GLN A 50 -6.86 19.33 15.05
CA GLN A 50 -5.64 19.07 14.31
C GLN A 50 -5.66 19.72 12.93
N PRO A 51 -4.52 20.27 12.45
CA PRO A 51 -4.43 20.85 11.11
C PRO A 51 -4.75 19.82 10.02
N GLU A 52 -5.40 20.27 8.94
CA GLU A 52 -5.79 19.39 7.84
C GLU A 52 -4.60 18.63 7.20
N SER A 53 -3.41 19.23 7.19
CA SER A 53 -2.19 18.55 6.73
C SER A 53 -1.83 17.31 7.56
N HIS A 54 -2.03 17.36 8.88
CA HIS A 54 -1.81 16.22 9.77
C HIS A 54 -2.87 15.14 9.55
N ARG A 55 -4.14 15.54 9.40
CA ARG A 55 -5.25 14.63 9.11
C ARG A 55 -5.00 13.86 7.81
N ARG A 56 -4.56 14.54 6.75
CA ARG A 56 -4.17 13.91 5.47
C ARG A 56 -3.02 12.93 5.63
N ALA A 57 -1.98 13.29 6.38
CA ALA A 57 -0.85 12.40 6.66
C ALA A 57 -1.28 11.14 7.43
N TRP A 58 -2.13 11.27 8.46
CA TRP A 58 -2.66 10.12 9.20
C TRP A 58 -3.57 9.24 8.35
N HIS A 59 -4.40 9.82 7.48
CA HIS A 59 -5.19 9.04 6.53
C HIS A 59 -4.30 8.23 5.58
N GLN A 60 -3.18 8.79 5.11
CA GLN A 60 -2.22 8.05 4.31
C GLN A 60 -1.59 6.89 5.11
N GLN A 61 -1.12 7.15 6.33
CA GLN A 61 -0.54 6.11 7.19
C GLN A 61 -1.54 4.99 7.51
N LEU A 62 -2.82 5.29 7.71
CA LEU A 62 -3.85 4.27 7.91
C LEU A 62 -4.05 3.37 6.68
N ARG A 63 -3.94 3.92 5.47
CA ARG A 63 -4.00 3.12 4.23
C ARG A 63 -2.81 2.17 4.15
N GLU A 64 -1.61 2.70 4.39
CA GLU A 64 -0.37 1.92 4.39
C GLU A 64 -0.40 0.79 5.43
N LEU A 65 -0.83 1.07 6.67
CA LEU A 65 -0.98 0.05 7.71
C LEU A 65 -2.03 -1.00 7.36
N ARG A 66 -3.15 -0.60 6.75
CA ARG A 66 -4.20 -1.54 6.33
C ARG A 66 -3.69 -2.51 5.27
N GLU A 67 -2.87 -2.03 4.34
CA GLU A 67 -2.27 -2.85 3.29
C GLU A 67 -1.16 -3.75 3.85
N LEU A 68 -0.30 -3.22 4.74
CA LEU A 68 0.82 -3.96 5.31
C LEU A 68 0.37 -5.06 6.27
N LEU A 69 -0.59 -4.78 7.16
CA LEU A 69 -1.02 -5.69 8.22
C LEU A 69 -2.10 -6.69 7.77
N VAL A 70 -2.60 -6.58 6.54
CA VAL A 70 -3.69 -7.42 5.99
C VAL A 70 -4.85 -7.51 6.99
N LEU A 71 -5.29 -6.34 7.48
CA LEU A 71 -6.31 -6.26 8.53
C LEU A 71 -7.65 -6.81 8.04
N ASP A 72 -8.33 -7.54 8.94
CA ASP A 72 -9.68 -8.03 8.68
C ASP A 72 -10.64 -6.86 8.40
N ALA A 73 -11.39 -6.96 7.31
CA ALA A 73 -12.27 -5.90 6.85
C ALA A 73 -13.39 -5.60 7.85
N PHE A 74 -13.88 -6.63 8.57
CA PHE A 74 -14.91 -6.45 9.58
C PHE A 74 -14.37 -5.77 10.84
N TRP A 75 -13.16 -6.12 11.27
CA TRP A 75 -12.46 -5.42 12.35
C TRP A 75 -12.25 -3.94 12.01
N VAL A 76 -11.74 -3.64 10.80
CA VAL A 76 -11.55 -2.25 10.33
C VAL A 76 -12.87 -1.49 10.33
N ALA A 77 -13.93 -2.06 9.74
CA ALA A 77 -15.24 -1.43 9.70
C ALA A 77 -15.81 -1.16 11.10
N SER A 78 -15.52 -2.02 12.08
CA SER A 78 -15.95 -1.86 13.46
C SER A 78 -15.21 -0.70 14.16
N MET A 79 -13.90 -0.59 13.95
CA MET A 79 -13.07 0.44 14.60
C MET A 79 -13.30 1.84 14.03
N HIS A 80 -13.66 1.95 12.75
CA HIS A 80 -14.00 3.21 12.07
C HIS A 80 -15.35 3.81 12.47
N ARG A 81 -16.21 3.07 13.18
CA ARG A 81 -17.51 3.61 13.62
C ARG A 81 -17.31 4.84 14.49
N GLY A 82 -17.99 5.93 14.21
CA GLY A 82 -17.91 7.17 15.00
C GLY A 82 -16.61 7.97 14.80
N VAL A 83 -15.74 7.56 13.88
CA VAL A 83 -14.69 8.43 13.35
C VAL A 83 -15.31 9.30 12.26
N PRO A 84 -15.13 10.64 12.27
CA PRO A 84 -15.59 11.49 11.19
C PRO A 84 -14.91 11.02 9.91
N LEU A 85 -15.70 10.50 8.96
CA LEU A 85 -15.18 10.30 7.62
C LEU A 85 -14.84 11.69 7.07
N PRO A 86 -13.73 11.83 6.31
CA PRO A 86 -13.49 13.07 5.59
C PRO A 86 -14.73 13.34 4.75
N SER A 87 -15.43 14.42 5.08
CA SER A 87 -16.57 14.90 4.31
C SER A 87 -16.09 14.99 2.87
N GLY A 88 -16.83 14.39 1.93
CA GLY A 88 -16.41 14.26 0.53
C GLY A 88 -16.09 15.56 -0.20
N ASP A 89 -16.21 16.71 0.48
CA ASP A 89 -15.78 18.04 0.03
C ASP A 89 -14.24 18.23 0.06
N ASP A 90 -13.46 17.31 0.63
CA ASP A 90 -11.98 17.24 0.51
C ASP A 90 -11.48 16.51 -0.77
N GLU A 91 -12.41 16.20 -1.68
CA GLU A 91 -12.27 15.57 -3.01
C GLU A 91 -11.65 14.13 -3.05
N PRO A 92 -12.42 13.13 -3.54
CA PRO A 92 -12.01 11.72 -3.72
C PRO A 92 -10.97 11.53 -4.85
N PRO A 93 -10.36 10.33 -5.04
CA PRO A 93 -9.58 10.04 -6.24
C PRO A 93 -10.41 10.42 -7.48
N ARG A 94 -9.78 11.15 -8.41
CA ARG A 94 -10.39 11.59 -9.69
C ARG A 94 -11.32 10.49 -10.22
N PRO A 95 -12.53 10.83 -10.68
CA PRO A 95 -13.48 9.83 -11.12
C PRO A 95 -12.81 8.91 -12.14
N ILE A 96 -13.05 7.59 -12.06
CA ILE A 96 -12.46 6.59 -12.97
C ILE A 96 -12.73 6.97 -14.45
N SER A 97 -13.75 7.79 -14.73
CA SER A 97 -14.03 8.37 -16.04
C SER A 97 -12.90 9.22 -16.63
N ASP A 98 -12.08 9.88 -15.80
CA ASP A 98 -10.95 10.69 -16.29
C ASP A 98 -9.78 9.83 -16.78
N PHE A 99 -9.68 8.58 -16.31
CA PHE A 99 -8.80 7.56 -16.87
C PHE A 99 -9.45 6.76 -18.02
N TYR A 100 -10.78 6.87 -18.17
CA TYR A 100 -11.57 6.21 -19.21
C TYR A 100 -12.13 7.22 -20.21
N ASN A 101 -11.28 8.09 -20.77
CA ASN A 101 -11.55 8.61 -22.10
C ASN A 101 -11.07 7.55 -23.12
N PRO A 102 -11.97 6.78 -23.77
CA PRO A 102 -11.57 5.69 -24.67
C PRO A 102 -10.74 6.17 -25.88
N ARG A 103 -10.67 7.48 -26.14
CA ARG A 103 -9.85 8.08 -27.21
C ARG A 103 -8.39 8.30 -26.81
N HIS A 104 -8.05 8.26 -25.53
CA HIS A 104 -6.69 8.44 -25.01
C HIS A 104 -6.14 7.17 -24.37
N ARG A 105 -6.53 5.99 -24.84
CA ARG A 105 -5.97 4.74 -24.33
C ARG A 105 -4.54 4.58 -24.89
N PRO A 106 -3.45 4.78 -24.12
CA PRO A 106 -2.17 4.28 -24.55
C PRO A 106 -2.30 2.76 -24.69
N ALA A 107 -1.73 2.21 -25.77
CA ALA A 107 -1.67 0.76 -25.92
C ALA A 107 -1.07 0.16 -24.63
N PRO A 108 -1.66 -0.91 -24.06
CA PRO A 108 -1.16 -1.47 -22.81
C PRO A 108 0.34 -1.80 -22.99
N PRO A 109 1.20 -1.36 -22.06
CA PRO A 109 2.61 -1.72 -22.09
C PRO A 109 2.75 -3.25 -22.20
N LYS A 110 3.66 -3.73 -23.04
CA LYS A 110 3.81 -5.18 -23.35
C LYS A 110 4.00 -6.06 -22.11
N HIS A 111 4.47 -5.48 -21.00
CA HIS A 111 4.69 -6.13 -19.71
C HIS A 111 3.43 -6.27 -18.82
N LEU A 112 2.30 -5.62 -19.16
CA LEU A 112 1.00 -5.80 -18.47
C LEU A 112 0.12 -6.90 -19.10
N ARG A 113 0.70 -7.74 -19.98
CA ARG A 113 0.08 -9.03 -20.30
C ARG A 113 0.04 -9.84 -19.00
N LYS A 114 -1.15 -10.23 -18.57
CA LYS A 114 -1.32 -11.11 -17.40
C LYS A 114 -0.32 -12.26 -17.51
N PRO A 115 0.52 -12.51 -16.49
CA PRO A 115 1.38 -13.69 -16.50
C PRO A 115 0.47 -14.91 -16.73
N SER A 116 0.94 -15.84 -17.56
CA SER A 116 0.20 -17.08 -17.78
C SER A 116 -0.11 -17.73 -16.42
N ARG A 117 -1.19 -18.51 -16.35
CA ARG A 117 -1.57 -19.24 -15.13
C ARG A 117 -0.37 -20.03 -14.54
N ALA A 118 0.49 -20.56 -15.41
CA ALA A 118 1.75 -21.21 -15.05
C ALA A 118 2.73 -20.27 -14.32
N ALA A 119 2.93 -19.04 -14.80
CA ALA A 119 3.82 -18.06 -14.15
C ALA A 119 3.28 -17.60 -12.78
N GLN A 120 1.97 -17.48 -12.62
CA GLN A 120 1.35 -17.15 -11.33
C GLN A 120 1.54 -18.27 -10.29
N LEU A 121 1.40 -19.53 -10.70
CA LEU A 121 1.65 -20.70 -9.86
C LEU A 121 3.13 -20.81 -9.47
N ALA A 122 4.06 -20.58 -10.40
CA ALA A 122 5.49 -20.61 -10.13
C ALA A 122 5.92 -19.54 -9.11
N SER A 123 5.37 -18.32 -9.18
CA SER A 123 5.62 -17.28 -8.17
C SER A 123 5.07 -17.64 -6.78
N ALA A 124 3.85 -18.22 -6.71
CA ALA A 124 3.26 -18.67 -5.45
C ALA A 124 4.10 -19.79 -4.80
N MET A 125 4.64 -20.73 -5.60
CA MET A 125 5.46 -21.82 -5.10
C MET A 125 6.84 -21.37 -4.57
N ARG A 126 7.47 -20.36 -5.18
CA ARG A 126 8.73 -19.78 -4.67
C ARG A 126 8.57 -19.12 -3.29
N LEU A 127 7.40 -18.53 -3.02
CA LEU A 127 7.10 -17.92 -1.74
C LEU A 127 6.71 -18.96 -0.68
N TYR A 128 6.03 -20.04 -1.11
CA TYR A 128 5.69 -21.17 -0.24
C TYR A 128 6.95 -21.95 0.22
N SER A 129 7.96 -22.12 -0.65
CA SER A 129 9.19 -22.84 -0.29
C SER A 129 10.14 -22.04 0.62
N LYS A 130 10.12 -20.71 0.54
CA LYS A 130 10.92 -19.82 1.39
C LYS A 130 10.33 -19.60 2.78
N SER A 131 9.05 -19.94 2.99
CA SER A 131 8.33 -19.62 4.22
C SER A 131 7.98 -20.89 5.01
N ARG A 132 8.95 -21.45 5.72
CA ARG A 132 8.66 -22.53 6.69
C ARG A 132 8.04 -22.04 8.01
N HIS A 133 7.83 -20.73 8.20
CA HIS A 133 7.33 -20.19 9.49
C HIS A 133 6.45 -18.93 9.43
N ALA A 134 5.80 -18.57 8.31
CA ALA A 134 4.90 -17.41 8.32
C ALA A 134 3.43 -17.76 8.03
N ASN A 135 2.58 -17.47 9.01
CA ASN A 135 1.12 -17.45 8.98
C ASN A 135 0.59 -16.46 7.93
N TYR A 136 0.70 -16.77 6.63
CA TYR A 136 0.04 -16.02 5.57
C TYR A 136 -1.15 -16.82 5.03
N ARG A 137 -2.36 -16.28 5.21
CA ARG A 137 -3.55 -16.74 4.49
C ARG A 137 -3.53 -16.16 3.07
N TYR A 138 -3.14 -16.99 2.10
CA TYR A 138 -3.48 -16.74 0.70
C TYR A 138 -5.00 -16.87 0.49
N SER A 139 -5.52 -16.28 -0.59
CA SER A 139 -6.92 -16.47 -0.99
C SER A 139 -7.23 -17.96 -1.12
N SER A 140 -8.39 -18.39 -0.65
CA SER A 140 -8.77 -19.82 -0.60
C SER A 140 -8.75 -20.52 -1.97
N GLU A 141 -8.81 -19.76 -3.06
CA GLU A 141 -8.84 -20.26 -4.43
C GLU A 141 -7.44 -20.71 -4.90
N THR A 142 -6.40 -19.94 -4.57
CA THR A 142 -5.01 -20.27 -4.93
C THR A 142 -4.48 -21.49 -4.16
N LEU A 143 -4.90 -21.63 -2.89
CA LEU A 143 -4.56 -22.80 -2.07
C LEU A 143 -5.34 -24.06 -2.49
N ARG A 144 -6.58 -23.91 -2.95
CA ARG A 144 -7.39 -25.01 -3.48
C ARG A 144 -6.79 -25.56 -4.77
N ASP A 145 -6.35 -24.68 -5.68
CA ASP A 145 -5.71 -25.08 -6.93
C ASP A 145 -4.37 -25.81 -6.72
N LEU A 146 -3.57 -25.40 -5.73
CA LEU A 146 -2.33 -26.11 -5.37
C LEU A 146 -2.58 -27.51 -4.80
N HIS A 147 -3.72 -27.74 -4.15
CA HIS A 147 -4.07 -29.02 -3.53
C HIS A 147 -4.51 -30.08 -4.55
N HIS A 148 -4.84 -29.67 -5.78
CA HIS A 148 -5.26 -30.57 -6.87
C HIS A 148 -4.11 -30.98 -7.80
N LEU A 149 -2.92 -30.41 -7.64
CA LEU A 149 -1.75 -30.76 -8.45
C LEU A 149 -1.13 -32.07 -7.96
N THR A 150 -0.78 -32.93 -8.92
CA THR A 150 -0.05 -34.17 -8.67
C THR A 150 1.42 -33.89 -8.30
N PRO A 151 2.12 -34.82 -7.63
CA PRO A 151 3.53 -34.67 -7.31
C PRO A 151 4.42 -34.40 -8.53
N GLU A 152 4.09 -34.97 -9.69
CA GLU A 152 4.84 -34.74 -10.94
C GLU A 152 4.62 -33.32 -11.49
N GLU A 153 3.41 -32.77 -11.38
CA GLU A 153 3.09 -31.40 -11.77
C GLU A 153 3.76 -30.37 -10.82
N LEU A 154 3.78 -30.67 -9.52
CA LEU A 154 4.51 -29.86 -8.53
C LEU A 154 6.02 -29.87 -8.78
N GLN A 155 6.58 -31.01 -9.19
CA GLN A 155 8.00 -31.13 -9.52
C GLN A 155 8.34 -30.37 -10.81
N THR A 156 7.52 -30.50 -11.86
CA THR A 156 7.70 -29.78 -13.12
C THR A 156 7.65 -28.26 -12.93
N LEU A 157 6.74 -27.76 -12.09
CA LEU A 157 6.65 -26.33 -11.74
C LEU A 157 7.87 -25.83 -10.96
N ARG A 158 8.48 -26.70 -10.14
CA ARG A 158 9.69 -26.37 -9.37
C ARG A 158 10.90 -26.30 -10.28
N ASP A 159 11.07 -27.27 -11.17
CA ASP A 159 12.20 -27.36 -12.08
C ASP A 159 12.18 -26.22 -13.12
N GLY A 160 11.00 -25.79 -13.55
CA GLY A 160 10.84 -24.61 -14.42
C GLY A 160 11.12 -23.26 -13.74
N ALA A 161 11.18 -23.19 -12.40
CA ALA A 161 11.43 -21.95 -11.69
C ALA A 161 12.93 -21.57 -11.64
N ASP A 162 13.82 -22.54 -11.77
CA ASP A 162 15.28 -22.35 -11.68
C ASP A 162 15.91 -21.94 -13.03
N CYS A 163 15.16 -21.98 -14.13
CA CYS A 163 15.69 -21.69 -15.48
C CYS A 163 15.81 -20.19 -15.84
N ASP A 164 15.20 -19.28 -15.09
CA ASP A 164 15.10 -17.85 -15.44
C ASP A 164 16.06 -16.92 -14.68
N ALA A 165 17.01 -17.45 -13.89
CA ALA A 165 17.85 -16.62 -13.01
C ALA A 165 19.08 -15.95 -13.69
N ASP A 166 19.52 -16.37 -14.87
CA ASP A 166 20.79 -15.91 -15.48
C ASP A 166 20.66 -15.11 -16.81
N GLY A 167 19.45 -14.65 -17.18
CA GLY A 167 19.17 -14.21 -18.56
C GLY A 167 18.90 -12.73 -18.83
N LEU A 168 19.20 -11.78 -17.93
CA LEU A 168 18.84 -10.35 -18.13
C LEU A 168 20.02 -9.39 -17.89
N ALA A 169 21.11 -9.56 -18.63
CA ALA A 169 22.15 -8.53 -18.75
C ALA A 169 22.85 -8.58 -20.12
N ALA A 170 22.22 -8.03 -21.18
CA ALA A 170 22.93 -7.50 -22.35
C ALA A 170 22.00 -6.71 -23.29
N ASN A 171 22.45 -5.50 -23.65
CA ASN A 171 22.07 -4.67 -24.79
C ASN A 171 20.71 -3.95 -24.79
N ALA A 172 20.71 -2.72 -24.26
CA ALA A 172 19.86 -1.65 -24.76
C ALA A 172 20.74 -0.65 -25.56
N PRO A 173 20.37 -0.26 -26.80
CA PRO A 173 21.07 0.79 -27.53
C PRO A 173 20.79 2.18 -26.93
N ASP A 174 21.86 2.99 -26.88
CA ASP A 174 21.90 4.38 -26.42
C ASP A 174 21.21 5.30 -27.46
N ASP A 175 19.92 5.57 -27.25
CA ASP A 175 19.16 6.57 -28.02
C ASP A 175 19.24 7.92 -27.27
N ARG A 176 20.36 8.63 -27.46
CA ARG A 176 20.48 10.04 -27.06
C ARG A 176 20.16 10.95 -28.24
N PRO A 177 19.07 11.76 -28.18
CA PRO A 177 18.85 12.80 -29.16
C PRO A 177 19.85 13.93 -28.92
N THR A 178 20.68 14.21 -29.94
CA THR A 178 21.46 15.44 -30.04
C THR A 178 20.52 16.60 -30.32
N ASP A 179 20.42 17.52 -29.37
CA ASP A 179 19.69 18.78 -29.48
C ASP A 179 20.64 19.88 -29.99
N PRO A 180 20.37 20.55 -31.13
CA PRO A 180 21.22 21.61 -31.64
C PRO A 180 20.47 22.95 -31.61
N LEU A 181 20.42 23.64 -30.48
CA LEU A 181 20.11 25.07 -30.47
C LEU A 181 21.00 25.83 -29.47
N ALA A 182 21.95 26.53 -30.06
CA ALA A 182 22.60 27.68 -29.49
C ALA A 182 21.56 28.75 -29.10
N ASN A 183 21.77 29.41 -27.95
CA ASN A 183 21.88 30.87 -27.98
C ASN A 183 22.62 31.44 -26.76
N PRO A 184 23.31 32.58 -26.94
CA PRO A 184 24.30 33.12 -26.01
C PRO A 184 23.74 34.23 -25.10
N HIS A 185 24.59 34.57 -24.11
CA HIS A 185 24.66 35.84 -23.38
C HIS A 185 23.44 36.31 -22.58
N THR A 186 23.60 36.26 -21.26
CA THR A 186 23.10 37.35 -20.41
C THR A 186 24.21 37.73 -19.43
N ASP A 187 24.72 38.93 -19.67
CA ASP A 187 25.73 39.67 -18.93
C ASP A 187 25.00 40.54 -17.90
N GLN A 188 25.34 40.46 -16.62
CA GLN A 188 25.17 41.44 -15.52
C GLN A 188 25.38 40.75 -14.16
N PRO A 189 25.98 41.43 -13.15
CA PRO A 189 25.62 42.78 -12.75
C PRO A 189 26.78 43.74 -12.40
N ALA A 190 26.52 45.03 -12.56
CA ALA A 190 27.18 46.10 -11.83
C ALA A 190 26.09 47.06 -11.34
N ASP A 191 25.85 47.08 -10.03
CA ASP A 191 25.26 48.20 -9.30
C ASP A 191 25.47 47.93 -7.80
N ASP A 192 26.49 48.56 -7.23
CA ASP A 192 26.57 48.79 -5.78
C ASP A 192 27.22 50.17 -5.57
N ALA A 193 26.37 51.19 -5.66
CA ALA A 193 26.65 52.53 -5.17
C ALA A 193 26.21 52.61 -3.70
N THR A 194 27.14 52.31 -2.78
CA THR A 194 26.97 52.65 -1.36
C THR A 194 27.43 54.10 -1.17
N ALA A 195 26.48 54.97 -0.84
CA ALA A 195 26.73 56.33 -0.40
C ALA A 195 27.40 56.33 0.99
N CYS A 196 28.49 57.11 1.11
CA CYS A 196 29.02 57.59 2.38
C CYS A 196 28.52 59.03 2.61
N ASP A 197 28.21 59.32 3.88
CA ASP A 197 28.05 60.63 4.57
C ASP A 197 27.12 61.69 3.97
#